data_AF-A0A2V7DJ16-F1
#
_entry.id   AF-A0A2V7DJ16-F1
#
_cell.length_a   1.000
_cell.length_b   1.000
_cell.length_c   1.000
_cell.angle_alpha   90.00
_cell.angle_beta   90.00
_cell.angle_gamma   90.00
#
_symmetry.space_group_name_H-M   'P 1'
#
loop_
_entity.id
_entity.type
_entity.pdbx_description
1 polymer ?
#
loop_
_entity_poly.entity_id
_entity_poly.type
_entity_poly.pdbx_seq_one_letter_code
_entity_poly.pdbx_strand_id
1 'polypeptide(L)'
;MILRAVTIGVSLAGLPFIVSHVVEDFIHDAAPVSPALLGGFLAVQMLGLVLVGSGQRVGWLLTLVTGLVWVVGAAIGHGPELVRGNFHTASSGVGVLGLIVSQAMAILLACLGWLRSRVSA
;
A
#
# COMPACT_ATOMS: atom_id res chain seq x y z
N MET A 1 15.24 12.21 9.30
CA MET A 1 15.83 11.64 8.08
C MET A 1 15.55 10.14 7.97
N ILE A 2 15.97 9.31 8.94
CA ILE A 2 15.79 7.84 8.91
C ILE A 2 14.33 7.40 8.70
N LEU A 3 13.37 7.92 9.46
CA LEU A 3 11.95 7.53 9.33
C LEU A 3 11.39 7.74 7.92
N ARG A 4 11.77 8.84 7.24
CA ARG A 4 11.34 9.13 5.87
C ARG A 4 11.88 8.08 4.90
N ALA A 5 13.19 7.82 4.96
CA ALA A 5 13.84 6.83 4.11
C ALA A 5 13.25 5.43 4.30
N VAL A 6 13.01 5.01 5.55
CA VAL A 6 12.39 3.72 5.86
C VAL A 6 10.96 3.65 5.33
N THR A 7 10.16 4.71 5.48
CA THR A 7 8.78 4.76 4.96
C THR A 7 8.74 4.62 3.44
N ILE A 8 9.63 5.34 2.75
CA ILE A 8 9.76 5.26 1.29
C ILE A 8 10.20 3.85 0.89
N GLY A 9 11.26 3.32 1.52
CA GLY A 9 11.78 1.98 1.20
C GLY A 9 10.74 0.88 1.38
N VAL A 10 10.02 0.87 2.50
CA VAL A 10 8.95 -0.11 2.77
C VAL A 10 7.80 0.02 1.77
N SER A 11 7.39 1.26 1.45
CA SER A 11 6.30 1.49 0.49
C SER A 11 6.67 1.01 -0.92
N LEU A 12 7.90 1.26 -1.36
CA LEU A 12 8.41 0.81 -2.66
C LEU A 12 8.60 -0.71 -2.69
N ALA A 13 9.07 -1.31 -1.60
CA ALA A 13 9.18 -2.77 -1.47
C ALA A 13 7.80 -3.48 -1.53
N GLY A 14 6.71 -2.74 -1.28
CA GLY A 14 5.34 -3.22 -1.44
C GLY A 14 4.85 -3.29 -2.90
N LEU A 15 5.47 -2.54 -3.82
CA LEU A 15 5.00 -2.44 -5.22
C LEU A 15 4.98 -3.77 -5.98
N PRO A 16 5.98 -4.67 -5.86
CA PRO A 16 5.92 -5.96 -6.54
C PRO A 16 4.69 -6.78 -6.14
N PHE A 17 4.27 -6.71 -4.87
CA PHE A 17 3.08 -7.40 -4.38
C PHE A 17 1.80 -6.75 -4.91
N ILE A 18 1.72 -5.43 -4.91
CA ILE A 18 0.59 -4.66 -5.46
C ILE A 18 0.41 -4.95 -6.96
N VAL A 19 1.48 -4.81 -7.74
CA VAL A 19 1.41 -4.96 -9.20
C VAL A 19 1.06 -6.39 -9.58
N SER A 20 1.71 -7.38 -8.96
CA SER A 20 1.41 -8.79 -9.25
C SER A 20 -0.02 -9.15 -8.91
N HIS A 21 -0.52 -8.67 -7.77
CA HIS A 21 -1.89 -8.91 -7.32
C HIS A 21 -2.93 -8.28 -8.27
N VAL A 22 -2.75 -7.01 -8.64
CA VAL A 22 -3.71 -6.32 -9.49
C VAL A 22 -3.69 -6.86 -10.94
N VAL A 23 -2.52 -7.27 -11.43
CA VAL A 23 -2.42 -7.94 -12.74
C VAL A 23 -3.16 -9.28 -12.73
N GLU A 24 -3.04 -10.07 -11.65
CA GLU A 24 -3.79 -11.32 -11.49
C GLU A 24 -5.32 -11.06 -11.52
N ASP A 25 -5.79 -10.03 -10.80
CA ASP A 25 -7.21 -9.64 -10.81
C ASP A 25 -7.72 -9.21 -12.19
N PHE A 26 -6.90 -8.50 -12.98
CA PHE A 26 -7.28 -8.11 -14.35
C PHE A 26 -7.31 -9.30 -15.31
N ILE A 27 -6.38 -10.25 -15.18
CA ILE A 27 -6.33 -11.45 -16.04
C ILE A 27 -7.57 -12.32 -15.82
N HIS A 28 -8.08 -12.35 -14.59
CA HIS A 28 -9.24 -13.16 -14.21
C HIS A 28 -10.59 -12.42 -14.26
N ASP A 29 -10.64 -11.22 -14.87
CA ASP A 29 -11.83 -10.35 -14.93
C ASP A 29 -12.47 -10.09 -13.55
N ALA A 30 -11.67 -10.17 -12.49
CA ALA A 30 -12.08 -9.98 -11.10
C ALA A 30 -11.79 -8.55 -10.60
N ALA A 31 -11.05 -7.75 -11.38
CA ALA A 31 -10.66 -6.40 -11.01
C ALA A 31 -11.88 -5.48 -10.84
N PRO A 32 -12.11 -4.91 -9.64
CA PRO A 32 -13.27 -4.06 -9.38
C PRO A 32 -13.11 -2.63 -9.92
N VAL A 33 -11.95 -2.28 -10.50
CA VAL A 33 -11.59 -0.93 -10.92
C VAL A 33 -10.88 -0.93 -12.28
N SER A 34 -11.02 0.16 -13.03
CA SER A 34 -10.34 0.28 -14.33
C SER A 34 -8.83 0.48 -14.17
N PRO A 35 -8.01 0.10 -15.17
CA PRO A 35 -6.56 0.33 -15.16
C PRO A 35 -6.20 1.82 -15.01
N ALA A 36 -7.02 2.72 -15.58
CA ALA A 36 -6.83 4.16 -15.46
C ALA A 36 -6.97 4.64 -14.01
N LEU A 37 -7.95 4.11 -13.27
CA LEU A 37 -8.16 4.46 -11.86
C LEU A 37 -7.02 3.94 -10.98
N LEU A 38 -6.54 2.71 -11.25
CA LEU A 38 -5.34 2.16 -10.61
C LEU A 38 -4.11 3.06 -10.85
N GLY A 39 -3.88 3.46 -12.11
CA GLY A 39 -2.76 4.34 -12.46
C GLY A 39 -2.83 5.68 -11.71
N GLY A 40 -4.03 6.27 -11.63
CA GLY A 40 -4.26 7.48 -10.83
C GLY A 40 -3.97 7.27 -9.35
N PHE A 41 -4.39 6.13 -8.79
CA PHE A 41 -4.13 5.80 -7.39
C PHE A 41 -2.65 5.58 -7.09
N LEU A 42 -1.92 4.87 -7.96
CA LEU A 42 -0.47 4.71 -7.85
C LEU A 42 0.26 6.06 -7.97
N ALA A 43 -0.20 6.95 -8.84
CA ALA A 43 0.35 8.30 -8.95
C ALA A 43 0.18 9.08 -7.64
N VAL A 44 -0.98 8.99 -6.98
CA VAL A 44 -1.22 9.60 -5.66
C VAL A 44 -0.31 8.98 -4.58
N GLN A 45 -0.12 7.66 -4.60
CA GLN A 45 0.82 6.98 -3.69
C GLN A 45 2.25 7.49 -3.89
N MET A 46 2.72 7.57 -5.14
CA MET A 46 4.06 8.09 -5.46
C MET A 46 4.22 9.55 -5.07
N LEU A 47 3.20 10.38 -5.29
CA LEU A 47 3.19 11.78 -4.82
C LEU A 47 3.34 11.84 -3.29
N GLY A 48 2.64 10.99 -2.55
CA GLY A 48 2.80 10.87 -1.10
C GLY A 48 4.25 10.62 -0.69
N LEU A 49 4.92 9.66 -1.34
CA LEU A 49 6.33 9.33 -1.06
C LEU A 49 7.28 10.48 -1.40
N VAL A 50 7.07 11.16 -2.52
CA VAL A 50 7.85 12.36 -2.91
C VAL A 50 7.72 13.44 -1.82
N LEU A 51 6.50 13.73 -1.39
CA LEU A 51 6.25 14.73 -0.35
C LEU A 51 6.85 14.33 1.01
N VAL A 52 6.81 13.04 1.37
CA VAL A 52 7.52 12.51 2.56
C VAL A 52 9.03 12.77 2.44
N GLY A 53 9.62 12.50 1.27
CA GLY A 53 11.03 12.74 0.97
C GLY A 53 11.42 14.22 1.11
N SER A 54 10.58 15.10 0.56
CA SER A 54 10.72 16.56 0.67
C SER A 54 10.44 17.11 2.07
N GLY A 55 9.99 16.26 3.01
CA GLY A 55 9.69 16.66 4.38
C GLY A 55 8.38 17.41 4.57
N GLN A 56 7.50 17.39 3.56
CA GLN A 56 6.20 18.00 3.65
C GLN A 56 5.25 17.10 4.44
N ARG A 57 4.51 17.71 5.38
CA ARG A 57 3.62 16.99 6.28
C ARG A 57 2.48 16.27 5.54
N VAL A 58 1.97 16.86 4.46
CA VAL A 58 0.90 16.26 3.63
C VAL A 58 1.31 14.90 3.05
N GLY A 59 2.60 14.68 2.80
CA GLY A 59 3.09 13.40 2.30
C GLY A 59 2.73 12.23 3.22
N TRP A 60 2.86 12.41 4.54
CA TRP A 60 2.50 11.37 5.50
C TRP A 60 1.02 11.01 5.45
N LEU A 61 0.14 12.01 5.27
CA LEU A 61 -1.29 11.77 5.17
C LEU A 61 -1.63 10.99 3.89
N LEU A 62 -1.04 11.37 2.75
CA LEU A 62 -1.24 10.64 1.50
C LEU A 62 -0.76 9.20 1.61
N THR A 63 0.46 8.96 2.10
CA THR A 63 0.98 7.59 2.30
C THR A 63 0.08 6.76 3.22
N LEU A 64 -0.41 7.35 4.31
CA LEU A 64 -1.32 6.69 5.24
C LEU A 64 -2.63 6.29 4.55
N VAL A 65 -3.28 7.22 3.85
CA VAL A 65 -4.57 6.97 3.18
C VAL A 65 -4.40 5.94 2.07
N THR A 66 -3.37 6.05 1.24
CA THR A 66 -3.13 5.07 0.16
C THR A 66 -2.80 3.69 0.72
N GLY A 67 -2.04 3.62 1.82
CA GLY A 67 -1.76 2.35 2.49
C GLY A 67 -3.04 1.70 3.03
N LEU A 68 -3.92 2.48 3.68
CA LEU A 68 -5.20 1.99 4.18
C LEU A 68 -6.07 1.44 3.06
N VAL A 69 -6.18 2.15 1.93
CA VAL A 69 -6.96 1.67 0.78
C VAL A 69 -6.43 0.34 0.27
N TRP A 70 -5.10 0.16 0.18
CA TRP A 70 -4.52 -1.12 -0.20
C TRP A 70 -4.86 -2.24 0.79
N VAL A 71 -4.67 -2.01 2.09
CA VAL A 71 -4.92 -3.03 3.13
C VAL A 71 -6.41 -3.39 3.18
N VAL A 72 -7.30 -2.39 3.17
CA VAL A 72 -8.74 -2.60 3.21
C VAL A 72 -9.23 -3.29 1.94
N GLY A 73 -8.74 -2.87 0.77
CA GLY A 73 -9.06 -3.51 -0.51
C GLY A 73 -8.67 -4.98 -0.52
N ALA A 74 -7.43 -5.29 -0.10
CA ALA A 74 -6.96 -6.67 0.02
C ALA A 74 -7.76 -7.47 1.06
N ALA A 75 -8.10 -6.89 2.21
CA ALA A 75 -8.87 -7.57 3.23
C ALA A 75 -10.32 -7.86 2.81
N ILE A 76 -10.96 -6.95 2.07
CA ILE A 76 -12.32 -7.16 1.56
C ILE A 76 -12.31 -8.19 0.43
N GLY A 77 -11.39 -8.05 -0.53
CA GLY A 77 -11.35 -8.92 -1.69
C GLY A 77 -10.86 -10.33 -1.39
N HIS A 78 -9.93 -10.48 -0.44
CA HIS A 78 -9.15 -11.71 -0.25
C HIS A 78 -9.07 -12.17 1.22
N GLY A 79 -9.74 -11.48 2.15
CA GLY A 79 -9.72 -11.80 3.57
C GLY A 79 -10.26 -13.20 3.91
N PRO A 80 -11.38 -13.65 3.32
CA PRO A 80 -11.89 -15.01 3.53
C PRO A 80 -10.89 -16.09 3.10
N GLU A 81 -10.21 -15.90 1.97
CA GLU A 81 -9.18 -16.79 1.43
C GLU A 81 -7.96 -16.80 2.36
N LEU A 82 -7.57 -15.63 2.89
CA LEU A 82 -6.44 -15.47 3.81
C LEU A 82 -6.67 -16.18 5.15
N VAL A 83 -7.90 -16.13 5.68
CA VAL A 83 -8.27 -16.82 6.93
C VAL A 83 -8.41 -18.32 6.74
N ARG A 84 -8.94 -18.75 5.59
CA ARG A 84 -9.18 -20.17 5.30
C ARG A 84 -7.96 -20.88 4.71
N GLY A 85 -6.95 -20.14 4.27
CA GLY A 85 -5.77 -20.68 3.57
C GLY A 85 -6.07 -21.20 2.16
N ASN A 86 -7.22 -20.84 1.59
CA ASN A 86 -7.72 -21.38 0.31
C ASN A 86 -7.39 -20.45 -0.86
N PHE A 87 -6.10 -20.23 -1.13
CA PHE A 87 -5.69 -19.53 -2.36
C PHE A 87 -5.64 -20.51 -3.53
N HIS A 88 -6.08 -20.06 -4.71
CA HIS A 88 -5.96 -20.82 -5.95
C HIS A 88 -4.51 -21.18 -6.28
N THR A 89 -3.56 -20.31 -5.92
CA THR A 89 -2.12 -20.55 -6.03
C THR A 89 -1.38 -20.04 -4.80
N ALA A 90 -0.29 -20.72 -4.40
CA ALA A 90 0.55 -20.28 -3.29
C ALA A 90 1.18 -18.89 -3.54
N SER A 91 1.47 -18.57 -4.81
CA SER A 91 1.99 -17.26 -5.23
C SER A 91 0.98 -16.13 -4.98
N SER A 92 -0.31 -16.37 -5.21
CA SER A 92 -1.37 -15.37 -4.94
C SER A 92 -1.47 -15.07 -3.45
N GLY A 93 -1.44 -16.12 -2.61
CA GLY A 93 -1.42 -15.96 -1.15
C GLY A 93 -0.21 -15.18 -0.63
N VAL A 94 0.99 -15.46 -1.15
CA VAL A 94 2.22 -14.69 -0.83
C VAL A 94 2.10 -13.25 -1.32
N GLY A 95 1.51 -13.04 -2.50
CA GLY A 95 1.20 -11.74 -3.07
C GLY A 95 0.36 -10.88 -2.14
N VAL A 96 -0.82 -11.39 -1.78
CA VAL A 96 -1.78 -10.69 -0.90
C VAL A 96 -1.19 -10.47 0.48
N LEU A 97 -0.53 -11.47 1.08
CA LEU A 97 0.09 -11.33 2.40
C LEU A 97 1.22 -10.29 2.38
N GLY A 98 2.08 -10.32 1.36
CA GLY A 98 3.16 -9.35 1.19
C GLY A 98 2.65 -7.93 1.00
N LEU A 99 1.54 -7.75 0.25
CA LEU A 99 0.84 -6.48 0.13
C LEU A 99 0.35 -6.01 1.50
N ILE A 100 -0.40 -6.83 2.22
CA ILE A 100 -0.98 -6.45 3.53
C ILE A 100 0.14 -6.06 4.51
N VAL A 101 1.18 -6.87 4.63
CA VAL A 101 2.27 -6.62 5.59
C VAL A 101 3.05 -5.35 5.23
N SER A 102 3.43 -5.18 3.96
CA SER A 102 4.18 -3.99 3.52
C SER A 102 3.38 -2.71 3.67
N GLN A 103 2.09 -2.73 3.29
CA GLN A 103 1.23 -1.55 3.39
C GLN A 103 0.83 -1.25 4.84
N ALA A 104 0.60 -2.27 5.68
CA ALA A 104 0.40 -2.07 7.12
C ALA A 104 1.60 -1.40 7.78
N MET A 105 2.82 -1.83 7.43
CA MET A 105 4.04 -1.20 7.91
C MET A 105 4.16 0.25 7.41
N ALA A 106 3.85 0.51 6.13
CA ALA A 106 3.81 1.87 5.58
C ALA A 106 2.81 2.78 6.31
N ILE A 107 1.61 2.27 6.65
CA ILE A 107 0.60 2.99 7.44
C ILE A 107 1.14 3.36 8.82
N LEU A 108 1.74 2.40 9.53
CA LEU A 108 2.27 2.63 10.88
C LEU A 108 3.38 3.70 10.84
N LEU A 109 4.30 3.59 9.90
CA LEU A 109 5.39 4.55 9.73
C LEU A 109 4.87 5.94 9.34
N ALA A 110 3.88 6.00 8.46
CA ALA A 110 3.25 7.26 8.05
C ALA A 110 2.47 7.93 9.20
N CYS A 111 1.76 7.14 10.01
CA CYS A 111 1.08 7.61 11.22
C CYS A 111 2.08 8.19 12.23
N LEU A 112 3.18 7.47 12.50
CA LEU A 112 4.26 7.95 13.36
C LEU A 112 4.90 9.24 12.82
N GLY A 113 5.14 9.30 11.51
CA GLY A 113 5.67 10.49 10.83
C GLY A 113 4.75 11.70 10.97
N TRP A 114 3.45 11.50 10.76
CA TRP A 114 2.42 12.54 10.93
C TRP A 114 2.34 13.03 12.37
N LEU A 115 2.30 12.14 13.36
CA LEU A 115 2.24 12.51 14.77
C LEU A 115 3.47 13.31 15.19
N ARG A 116 4.68 12.88 14.80
CA ARG A 116 5.92 13.62 15.10
C ARG A 116 5.96 14.99 14.45
N SER A 117 5.38 15.14 13.24
CA SER A 117 5.31 16.44 12.56
C SER A 117 4.37 17.46 13.23
N ARG A 118 3.46 17.02 14.11
CA ARG A 118 2.62 17.92 14.93
C ARG A 118 3.35 18.48 16.15
N VAL A 119 4.32 17.75 16.67
CA VAL A 119 5.06 18.14 17.89
C VAL A 119 6.19 19.13 17.58
N SER A 120 6.67 19.16 16.33
CA SER A 120 7.76 20.03 15.87
C SER A 120 7.31 21.28 15.12
N ALA A 121 6.01 21.57 15.07
CA ALA A 121 5.41 22.75 14.44
C ALA A 121 4.84 23.68 15.51
#